data_AF-A0A257WTA9-F1
#
_entry.id   AF-A0A257WTA9-F1
#
_cell.length_a   1.000
_cell.length_b   1.000
_cell.length_c   1.000
_cell.angle_alpha   90.00
_cell.angle_beta   90.00
_cell.angle_gamma   90.00
#
_symmetry.space_group_name_H-M   'P 1'
#
loop_
_entity.id
_entity.type
_entity.pdbx_description
1 polymer ?
#
loop_
_entity_poly.entity_id
_entity_poly.type
_entity_poly.pdbx_seq_one_letter_code
_entity_poly.pdbx_strand_id
1 'polypeptide(L)'
;MYHSATDELTPAGRQMLDRRDFFEFTGSSLSAIALTHLLSGQGLLAAESSVPPRIDPARPMMSRPAHFPAAAKNVVVIFCAGACSQLETWDYKPELIRQDGKPLPGGPAVTFQGPAGNLARPQYEFRPYGETGKMVSDMIPHLAQQVDDFAFIHSLTSKSNTHGPAENFLSTGFVADGFPSIGAWVTYALGTENQDLPAFVAIPDPRGIPQASVNNWAAGFLPAVTQGTPFNSSQ
;
A
#
# COMPACT_ATOMS: atom_id res chain seq x y z
N MET A 1 82.04 27.15 9.80
CA MET A 1 81.18 27.16 8.61
C MET A 1 80.12 26.10 8.84
N TYR A 2 78.97 26.46 9.40
CA TYR A 2 77.85 25.54 9.66
C TYR A 2 76.82 25.71 8.53
N HIS A 3 76.66 24.68 7.69
CA HIS A 3 75.54 24.61 6.77
C HIS A 3 74.32 24.11 7.53
N SER A 4 73.29 24.96 7.61
CA SER A 4 71.94 24.56 8.01
C SER A 4 71.34 23.76 6.85
N ALA A 5 71.13 22.46 7.07
CA ALA A 5 70.25 21.66 6.22
C ALA A 5 68.81 22.02 6.60
N THR A 6 68.19 22.89 5.82
CA THR A 6 66.73 23.08 5.87
C THR A 6 66.11 21.83 5.27
N ASP A 7 65.43 21.02 6.09
CA ASP A 7 64.57 19.92 5.64
C ASP A 7 63.45 20.49 4.76
N GLU A 8 63.68 20.55 3.45
CA GLU A 8 62.65 20.94 2.50
C GLU A 8 61.67 19.78 2.33
N LEU A 9 60.54 19.88 3.04
CA LEU A 9 59.38 19.03 2.80
C LEU A 9 59.02 19.04 1.32
N THR A 10 58.85 17.86 0.74
CA THR A 10 58.38 17.68 -0.63
C THR A 10 57.00 18.34 -0.81
N PRO A 11 56.59 18.72 -2.02
CA PRO A 11 55.27 19.30 -2.26
C PRO A 11 54.12 18.45 -1.68
N ALA A 12 54.21 17.12 -1.79
CA ALA A 12 53.27 16.20 -1.16
C ALA A 12 53.33 16.24 0.37
N GLY A 13 54.52 16.32 0.96
CA GLY A 13 54.70 16.48 2.41
C GLY A 13 54.14 17.81 2.94
N ARG A 14 54.26 18.90 2.17
CA ARG A 14 53.64 20.20 2.50
C ARG A 14 52.12 20.14 2.40
N GLN A 15 51.59 19.45 1.40
CA GLN A 15 50.15 19.27 1.21
C GLN A 15 49.53 18.42 2.33
N MET A 16 50.23 17.37 2.79
CA MET A 16 49.78 16.54 3.92
C MET A 16 49.85 17.26 5.28
N LEU A 17 50.71 18.28 5.40
CA LEU A 17 50.86 19.09 6.62
C LEU A 17 50.08 20.41 6.56
N ASP A 18 49.43 20.72 5.44
CA ASP A 18 48.57 21.89 5.32
C ASP A 18 47.24 21.62 6.02
N ARG A 19 46.95 22.44 7.05
CA ARG A 19 45.74 22.29 7.86
C ARG A 19 44.46 22.45 7.04
N ARG A 20 44.45 23.32 6.03
CA ARG A 20 43.26 23.60 5.23
C ARG A 20 42.97 22.40 4.36
N ASP A 21 43.99 21.89 3.68
CA ASP A 21 43.88 20.69 2.85
C ASP A 21 43.47 19.47 3.68
N PHE A 22 44.02 19.32 4.90
CA PHE A 22 43.64 18.25 5.82
C PHE A 22 42.16 18.32 6.23
N PHE A 23 41.67 19.51 6.63
CA PHE A 23 40.27 19.67 7.04
C PHE A 23 39.30 19.57 5.85
N GLU A 24 39.68 20.08 4.69
CA GLU A 24 38.90 19.98 3.45
C GLU A 24 38.78 18.51 3.02
N PHE A 25 39.90 17.78 2.95
CA PHE A 25 39.93 16.37 2.57
C PHE A 25 39.13 15.49 3.54
N THR A 26 39.28 15.72 4.85
CA THR A 26 38.56 14.98 5.88
C THR A 26 37.05 15.28 5.83
N GLY A 27 36.67 16.55 5.65
CA GLY A 27 35.28 16.96 5.48
C GLY A 27 34.63 16.29 4.26
N SER A 28 35.26 16.38 3.09
CA SER A 28 34.76 15.76 1.87
C SER A 28 34.68 14.24 1.96
N SER A 29 35.63 13.59 2.63
CA SER A 29 35.63 12.13 2.82
C SER A 29 34.48 11.67 3.73
N LEU A 30 34.25 12.36 4.85
CA LEU A 30 33.11 12.09 5.73
C LEU A 30 31.78 12.34 5.01
N SER A 31 31.68 13.42 4.24
CA SER A 31 30.50 13.71 3.40
C SER A 31 30.29 12.64 2.33
N ALA A 32 31.34 12.13 1.68
CA ALA A 32 31.25 11.07 0.69
C ALA A 32 30.79 9.75 1.31
N ILE A 33 31.27 9.39 2.49
CA ILE A 33 30.82 8.20 3.24
C ILE A 33 29.35 8.36 3.62
N ALA A 34 28.97 9.52 4.18
CA ALA A 34 27.58 9.80 4.55
C ALA A 34 26.65 9.77 3.33
N LEU A 35 27.04 10.40 2.23
CA LEU A 35 26.28 10.38 0.98
C LEU A 35 26.18 8.97 0.40
N THR A 36 27.28 8.21 0.36
CA THR A 36 27.25 6.81 -0.11
C THR A 36 26.36 5.96 0.78
N HIS A 37 26.37 6.19 2.09
CA HIS A 37 25.48 5.50 3.03
C HIS A 37 24.01 5.85 2.77
N LEU A 38 23.69 7.12 2.50
CA LEU A 38 22.35 7.58 2.15
C LEU A 38 21.91 7.01 0.79
N LEU A 39 22.75 7.09 -0.24
CA LEU A 39 22.48 6.52 -1.56
C LEU A 39 22.29 5.00 -1.49
N SER A 40 23.08 4.30 -0.67
CA SER A 40 22.91 2.88 -0.41
C SER A 40 21.58 2.60 0.31
N GLY A 41 21.23 3.39 1.33
CA GLY A 41 19.96 3.26 2.06
C GLY A 41 18.73 3.58 1.21
N GLN A 42 18.87 4.42 0.19
CA GLN A 42 17.84 4.77 -0.79
C GLN A 42 17.83 3.85 -2.02
N GLY A 43 18.72 2.85 -2.10
CA GLY A 43 18.80 1.96 -3.25
C GLY A 43 19.22 2.64 -4.56
N LEU A 44 19.88 3.81 -4.48
CA LEU A 44 20.35 4.59 -5.63
C LEU A 44 21.75 4.17 -6.12
N LEU A 45 22.40 3.26 -5.40
CA LEU A 45 23.57 2.53 -5.92
C LEU A 45 23.09 1.48 -6.93
N ALA A 46 23.92 1.15 -7.92
CA ALA A 46 23.56 0.19 -8.97
C ALA A 46 23.05 -1.12 -8.34
N ALA A 47 21.75 -1.42 -8.51
CA ALA A 47 21.10 -2.58 -7.92
C ALA A 47 20.95 -3.69 -8.96
N GLU A 48 21.39 -4.90 -8.61
CA GLU A 48 20.98 -6.12 -9.32
C GLU A 48 19.59 -6.53 -8.82
N SER A 49 18.59 -6.57 -9.70
CA SER A 49 17.26 -7.07 -9.37
C SER A 49 17.28 -8.59 -9.24
N SER A 50 16.97 -9.14 -8.06
CA SER A 50 16.80 -10.58 -7.84
C SER A 50 15.40 -10.93 -7.33
N VAL A 51 14.85 -12.06 -7.77
CA VAL A 51 13.59 -12.63 -7.26
C VAL A 51 13.92 -13.97 -6.57
N PRO A 52 13.57 -14.20 -5.28
CA PRO A 52 12.92 -13.28 -4.33
C PRO A 52 13.82 -12.08 -3.95
N PRO A 53 13.24 -11.00 -3.37
CA PRO A 53 14.02 -9.85 -2.94
C PRO A 53 15.10 -10.28 -1.94
N ARG A 54 16.34 -9.85 -2.16
CA ARG A 54 17.42 -10.02 -1.18
C ARG A 54 17.14 -9.07 0.00
N ILE A 55 16.74 -9.65 1.13
CA ILE A 55 16.48 -8.91 2.36
C ILE A 55 17.73 -9.00 3.23
N ASP A 56 18.33 -7.85 3.54
CA ASP A 56 19.38 -7.74 4.56
C ASP A 56 18.72 -7.91 5.94
N PRO A 57 19.06 -8.95 6.73
CA PRO A 57 18.50 -9.14 8.07
C PRO A 57 18.78 -7.98 9.02
N ALA A 58 19.87 -7.22 8.81
CA ALA A 58 20.18 -6.04 9.61
C ALA A 58 19.30 -4.83 9.26
N ARG A 59 18.73 -4.81 8.04
CA ARG A 59 17.92 -3.70 7.50
C ARG A 59 16.76 -4.24 6.67
N PRO A 60 15.83 -5.01 7.27
CA PRO A 60 14.83 -5.76 6.50
C PRO A 60 13.83 -4.87 5.77
N MET A 61 13.71 -3.62 6.22
CA MET A 61 12.77 -2.63 5.71
C MET A 61 13.40 -1.64 4.71
N MET A 62 14.67 -1.79 4.36
CA MET A 62 15.33 -0.91 3.38
C MET A 62 14.56 -0.90 2.06
N SER A 63 14.38 0.28 1.48
CA SER A 63 13.71 0.44 0.18
C SER A 63 14.38 -0.41 -0.91
N ARG A 64 13.55 -0.99 -1.78
CA ARG A 64 13.95 -1.88 -2.87
C ARG A 64 13.30 -1.44 -4.17
N PRO A 65 14.00 -1.57 -5.31
CA PRO A 65 13.45 -1.21 -6.61
C PRO A 65 12.28 -2.13 -6.97
N ALA A 66 11.21 -1.56 -7.51
CA ALA A 66 10.10 -2.32 -8.06
C ALA A 66 10.53 -3.06 -9.35
N HIS A 67 9.86 -4.18 -9.65
CA HIS A 67 10.11 -4.92 -10.90
C HIS A 67 9.78 -4.11 -12.16
N PHE A 68 8.84 -3.16 -12.04
CA PHE A 68 8.40 -2.29 -13.12
C PHE A 68 8.37 -0.84 -12.64
N PRO A 69 8.57 0.14 -13.54
CA PRO A 69 8.35 1.54 -13.20
C PRO A 69 6.88 1.73 -12.81
N ALA A 70 6.64 2.18 -11.57
CA ALA A 70 5.31 2.47 -11.07
C ALA A 70 4.91 3.91 -11.40
N ALA A 71 3.68 4.10 -11.91
CA ALA A 71 3.13 5.43 -12.13
C ALA A 71 2.74 6.13 -10.82
N ALA A 72 2.28 5.35 -9.84
CA ALA A 72 1.93 5.84 -8.50
C ALA A 72 3.07 5.59 -7.51
N LYS A 73 3.40 6.60 -6.71
CA LYS A 73 4.40 6.51 -5.62
C LYS A 73 3.77 6.15 -4.27
N ASN A 74 2.53 6.59 -4.06
CA ASN A 74 1.79 6.40 -2.81
C ASN A 74 0.40 5.86 -3.15
N VAL A 75 -0.09 4.92 -2.35
CA VAL A 75 -1.42 4.31 -2.51
C VAL A 75 -2.14 4.38 -1.18
N VAL A 76 -3.35 4.95 -1.18
CA VAL A 76 -4.26 4.92 -0.03
C VAL A 76 -5.37 3.93 -0.36
N VAL A 77 -5.48 2.88 0.44
CA VAL A 77 -6.56 1.89 0.33
C VAL A 77 -7.62 2.22 1.36
N ILE A 78 -8.82 2.60 0.88
CA ILE A 78 -9.98 2.82 1.73
C ILE A 78 -10.85 1.57 1.66
N PHE A 79 -10.86 0.78 2.73
CA PHE A 79 -11.76 -0.35 2.86
C PHE A 79 -12.97 0.01 3.72
N CYS A 80 -14.14 0.06 3.09
CA CYS A 80 -15.40 0.33 3.78
C CYS A 80 -16.02 -1.01 4.24
N ALA A 81 -15.73 -1.44 5.46
CA ALA A 81 -16.34 -2.65 6.01
C ALA A 81 -17.86 -2.48 6.16
N GLY A 82 -18.64 -3.35 5.52
CA GLY A 82 -20.11 -3.25 5.51
C GLY A 82 -20.66 -2.04 4.76
N ALA A 83 -19.90 -1.44 3.84
CA ALA A 83 -20.20 -0.21 3.10
C ALA A 83 -21.60 -0.12 2.46
N CYS A 84 -21.87 1.05 1.88
CA CYS A 84 -22.93 1.21 0.92
C CYS A 84 -22.88 0.13 -0.18
N SER A 85 -24.04 -0.45 -0.48
CA SER A 85 -24.18 -1.47 -1.51
C SER A 85 -23.65 -0.96 -2.86
N GLN A 86 -22.83 -1.76 -3.53
CA GLN A 86 -22.39 -1.49 -4.89
C GLN A 86 -23.57 -1.39 -5.87
N LEU A 87 -24.64 -2.13 -5.60
CA LEU A 87 -25.88 -2.12 -6.40
C LEU A 87 -26.67 -0.81 -6.21
N GLU A 88 -26.42 -0.08 -5.13
CA GLU A 88 -27.03 1.22 -4.83
C GLU A 88 -26.18 2.41 -5.27
N THR A 89 -24.96 2.19 -5.78
CA THR A 89 -23.98 3.26 -6.02
C THR A 89 -23.54 3.32 -7.48
N TRP A 90 -22.74 2.36 -7.93
CA TRP A 90 -22.11 2.38 -9.26
C TRP A 90 -22.31 1.09 -10.08
N ASP A 91 -22.92 0.02 -9.54
CA ASP A 91 -23.13 -1.22 -10.30
C ASP A 91 -24.57 -1.32 -10.82
N TYR A 92 -24.85 -0.61 -11.91
CA TYR A 92 -26.16 -0.62 -12.56
C TYR A 92 -26.48 -2.00 -13.18
N LYS A 93 -27.51 -2.67 -12.65
CA LYS A 93 -27.96 -3.98 -13.14
C LYS A 93 -29.42 -3.93 -13.61
N PRO A 94 -29.67 -3.71 -14.92
CA PRO A 94 -31.04 -3.68 -15.47
C PRO A 94 -31.87 -4.93 -15.15
N GLU A 95 -31.22 -6.10 -15.11
CA GLU A 95 -31.92 -7.35 -14.82
C GLU A 95 -32.41 -7.43 -13.38
N LEU A 96 -31.64 -6.89 -12.42
CA LEU A 96 -32.06 -6.80 -11.02
C LEU A 96 -33.35 -5.97 -10.89
N ILE A 97 -33.47 -4.91 -11.69
CA ILE A 97 -34.67 -4.06 -11.73
C ILE A 97 -35.89 -4.84 -12.26
N ARG A 98 -35.71 -5.68 -13.29
CA ARG A 98 -36.80 -6.53 -13.84
C ARG A 98 -37.22 -7.66 -12.90
N GLN A 99 -36.31 -8.07 -12.01
CA GLN A 99 -36.55 -9.13 -11.04
C GLN A 99 -36.92 -8.62 -9.65
N ASP A 100 -37.18 -7.32 -9.50
CA ASP A 100 -37.58 -6.72 -8.22
C ASP A 100 -38.75 -7.47 -7.57
N GLY A 101 -38.60 -7.77 -6.28
CA GLY A 101 -39.58 -8.48 -5.47
C GLY A 101 -39.71 -9.98 -5.75
N LYS A 102 -38.93 -10.56 -6.69
CA LYS A 102 -38.94 -12.01 -6.97
C LYS A 102 -37.86 -12.74 -6.17
N PRO A 103 -38.05 -14.02 -5.82
CA PRO A 103 -36.98 -14.81 -5.20
C PRO A 103 -35.82 -15.00 -6.19
N LEU A 104 -34.59 -15.07 -5.67
CA LEU A 104 -33.40 -15.35 -6.49
C LEU A 104 -33.48 -16.76 -7.10
N PRO A 105 -33.51 -16.91 -8.44
CA PRO A 105 -33.56 -18.23 -9.06
C PRO A 105 -32.31 -19.05 -8.71
N GLY A 106 -32.51 -20.25 -8.16
CA GLY A 106 -31.40 -21.12 -7.73
C GLY A 106 -30.62 -20.61 -6.51
N GLY A 107 -31.13 -19.61 -5.80
CA GLY A 107 -30.53 -19.10 -4.58
C GLY A 107 -30.61 -20.09 -3.40
N PRO A 108 -29.74 -19.94 -2.38
CA PRO A 108 -29.83 -20.76 -1.18
C PRO A 108 -31.13 -20.46 -0.42
N ALA A 109 -31.77 -21.50 0.14
CA ALA A 109 -32.99 -21.31 0.94
C ALA A 109 -32.74 -20.51 2.24
N VAL A 110 -31.55 -20.69 2.83
CA VAL A 110 -31.11 -20.03 4.07
C VAL A 110 -29.68 -19.55 3.88
N THR A 111 -29.43 -18.32 4.30
CA THR A 111 -28.11 -17.70 4.39
C THR A 111 -27.63 -17.71 5.85
N PHE A 112 -26.40 -17.29 6.08
CA PHE A 112 -25.89 -17.08 7.44
C PHE A 112 -26.75 -16.10 8.27
N GLN A 113 -27.49 -15.20 7.60
CA GLN A 113 -28.33 -14.17 8.21
C GLN A 113 -29.82 -14.57 8.30
N GLY A 114 -30.17 -15.82 7.95
CA GLY A 114 -31.55 -16.32 7.95
C GLY A 114 -32.09 -16.62 6.55
N PRO A 115 -33.42 -16.80 6.40
CA PRO A 115 -34.05 -17.11 5.12
C PRO A 115 -33.67 -16.09 4.04
N ALA A 116 -33.43 -16.56 2.81
CA ALA A 116 -33.13 -15.66 1.71
C ALA A 116 -34.32 -14.76 1.41
N GLY A 117 -34.06 -13.45 1.34
CA GLY A 117 -35.04 -12.46 0.89
C GLY A 117 -35.25 -12.50 -0.63
N ASN A 118 -36.21 -11.72 -1.09
CA ASN A 118 -36.40 -11.46 -2.52
C ASN A 118 -35.30 -10.52 -3.04
N LEU A 119 -35.07 -10.59 -4.35
CA LEU A 119 -34.27 -9.61 -5.07
C LEU A 119 -34.88 -8.22 -4.90
N ALA A 120 -34.03 -7.25 -4.60
CA ALA A 120 -34.43 -5.85 -4.45
C ALA A 120 -33.75 -5.03 -5.54
N ARG A 121 -34.53 -4.24 -6.27
CA ARG A 121 -33.96 -3.20 -7.14
C ARG A 121 -33.27 -2.11 -6.31
N PRO A 122 -32.37 -1.33 -6.94
CA PRO A 122 -31.82 -0.14 -6.31
C PRO A 122 -32.92 0.84 -5.89
N GLN A 123 -32.75 1.45 -4.72
CA GLN A 123 -33.69 2.44 -4.17
C GLN A 123 -33.49 3.84 -4.78
N TYR A 124 -32.28 4.12 -5.27
CA TYR A 124 -31.93 5.38 -5.93
C TYR A 124 -31.92 5.22 -7.45
N GLU A 125 -32.37 6.26 -8.16
CA GLU A 125 -32.36 6.28 -9.62
C GLU A 125 -30.94 6.33 -10.16
N PHE A 126 -30.65 5.56 -11.21
CA PHE A 126 -29.38 5.57 -11.92
C PHE A 126 -29.44 6.46 -13.15
N ARG A 127 -28.43 7.29 -13.34
CA ARG A 127 -28.27 8.16 -14.52
C ARG A 127 -26.87 8.02 -15.10
N PRO A 128 -26.68 8.25 -16.41
CA PRO A 128 -25.35 8.31 -17.01
C PRO A 128 -24.66 9.62 -16.59
N TYR A 129 -23.39 9.51 -16.21
CA TYR A 129 -22.53 10.65 -15.86
C TYR A 129 -21.22 10.62 -16.64
N GLY A 130 -20.60 11.80 -16.76
CA GLY A 130 -19.31 11.97 -17.44
C GLY A 130 -19.35 11.72 -18.94
N GLU A 131 -18.18 11.81 -19.57
CA GLU A 131 -17.97 11.46 -20.98
C GLU A 131 -18.06 9.94 -21.19
N THR A 132 -17.70 9.15 -20.16
CA THR A 132 -17.80 7.69 -20.17
C THR A 132 -19.25 7.18 -20.19
N GLY A 133 -20.22 8.03 -19.84
CA GLY A 133 -21.62 7.64 -19.69
C GLY A 133 -21.84 6.62 -18.55
N LYS A 134 -20.94 6.59 -17.57
CA LYS A 134 -20.99 5.64 -16.45
C LYS A 134 -22.32 5.82 -15.70
N MET A 135 -23.09 4.74 -15.61
CA MET A 135 -24.31 4.74 -14.79
C MET A 135 -23.93 4.78 -13.30
N VAL A 136 -24.41 5.81 -12.59
CA VAL A 136 -24.24 6.02 -11.14
C VAL A 136 -25.57 6.46 -10.55
N SER A 137 -25.85 6.06 -9.31
CA SER A 137 -27.09 6.41 -8.64
C SER A 137 -27.08 7.83 -8.06
N ASP A 138 -28.27 8.39 -7.88
CA ASP A 138 -28.50 9.65 -7.20
C ASP A 138 -28.15 9.63 -5.69
N MET A 139 -27.73 8.48 -5.14
CA MET A 139 -27.27 8.38 -3.75
C MET A 139 -25.96 9.14 -3.52
N ILE A 140 -25.11 9.22 -4.55
CA ILE A 140 -23.74 9.77 -4.47
C ILE A 140 -23.47 10.80 -5.57
N PRO A 141 -24.30 11.85 -5.69
CA PRO A 141 -24.31 12.74 -6.85
C PRO A 141 -23.02 13.55 -7.00
N HIS A 142 -22.28 13.77 -5.92
CA HIS A 142 -20.99 14.47 -5.96
C HIS A 142 -19.87 13.59 -6.50
N LEU A 143 -19.85 12.30 -6.16
CA LEU A 143 -18.88 11.34 -6.71
C LEU A 143 -19.22 11.02 -8.17
N ALA A 144 -20.51 11.05 -8.54
CA ALA A 144 -20.95 10.85 -9.91
C ALA A 144 -20.35 11.88 -10.89
N GLN A 145 -20.00 13.09 -10.42
CA GLN A 145 -19.35 14.13 -11.25
C GLN A 145 -17.87 13.83 -11.55
N GLN A 146 -17.27 12.83 -10.91
CA GLN A 146 -15.85 12.49 -11.02
C GLN A 146 -15.62 11.13 -11.68
N VAL A 147 -16.64 10.55 -12.31
CA VAL A 147 -16.59 9.17 -12.83
C VAL A 147 -15.54 8.94 -13.91
N ASP A 148 -15.18 9.99 -14.66
CA ASP A 148 -14.16 9.90 -15.71
C ASP A 148 -12.73 9.83 -15.14
N ASP A 149 -12.54 10.21 -13.88
CA ASP A 149 -11.28 10.05 -13.14
C ASP A 149 -11.21 8.71 -12.39
N PHE A 150 -12.28 7.90 -12.44
CA PHE A 150 -12.36 6.63 -11.71
C PHE A 150 -12.14 5.43 -12.64
N ALA A 151 -11.38 4.46 -12.14
CA ALA A 151 -11.30 3.13 -12.73
C ALA A 151 -12.19 2.16 -11.92
N PHE A 152 -13.20 1.60 -12.58
CA PHE A 152 -14.11 0.63 -11.96
C PHE A 152 -13.67 -0.81 -12.27
N ILE A 153 -13.54 -1.64 -11.23
CA ILE A 153 -13.25 -3.07 -11.38
C ILE A 153 -14.49 -3.87 -10.97
N HIS A 154 -15.33 -4.21 -11.95
CA HIS A 154 -16.56 -4.99 -11.75
C HIS A 154 -16.36 -6.51 -11.87
N SER A 155 -15.15 -6.96 -12.22
CA SER A 155 -14.81 -8.38 -12.42
C SER A 155 -14.50 -9.14 -11.12
N LEU A 156 -14.39 -8.45 -9.98
CA LEU A 156 -14.11 -9.07 -8.70
C LEU A 156 -15.34 -9.84 -8.19
N THR A 157 -15.16 -11.13 -7.93
CA THR A 157 -16.17 -12.00 -7.35
C THR A 157 -15.58 -12.79 -6.19
N SER A 158 -16.42 -13.17 -5.23
CA SER A 158 -16.06 -14.02 -4.10
C SER A 158 -17.08 -15.14 -3.94
N LYS A 159 -16.63 -16.26 -3.38
CA LYS A 159 -17.50 -17.39 -3.03
C LYS A 159 -18.10 -17.28 -1.63
N SER A 160 -17.62 -16.32 -0.82
CA SER A 160 -18.15 -16.08 0.52
C SER A 160 -19.32 -15.10 0.47
N ASN A 161 -20.40 -15.42 1.18
CA ASN A 161 -21.51 -14.52 1.48
C ASN A 161 -21.45 -13.98 2.92
N THR A 162 -20.38 -14.28 3.67
CA THR A 162 -20.18 -13.84 5.05
C THR A 162 -19.12 -12.74 5.09
N HIS A 163 -19.38 -11.70 5.89
CA HIS A 163 -18.54 -10.51 6.04
C HIS A 163 -17.08 -10.85 6.37
N GLY A 164 -16.77 -11.44 7.54
CA GLY A 164 -15.38 -11.76 7.93
C GLY A 164 -14.54 -12.49 6.86
N PRO A 165 -15.00 -13.64 6.30
CA PRO A 165 -14.25 -14.33 5.25
C PRO A 165 -14.16 -13.53 3.93
N ALA A 166 -15.12 -12.66 3.63
CA ALA A 166 -15.04 -11.78 2.46
C ALA A 166 -14.03 -10.63 2.67
N GLU A 167 -13.94 -10.09 3.90
CA GLU A 167 -12.91 -9.12 4.29
C GLU A 167 -11.50 -9.73 4.17
N ASN A 168 -11.30 -10.95 4.69
CA ASN A 168 -10.05 -11.70 4.51
C ASN A 168 -9.71 -11.87 3.03
N PHE A 169 -10.70 -12.25 2.21
CA PHE A 169 -10.49 -12.48 0.78
C PHE A 169 -10.03 -11.21 0.07
N LEU A 170 -10.62 -10.06 0.38
CA LEU A 170 -10.19 -8.81 -0.23
C LEU A 170 -8.79 -8.41 0.21
N SER A 171 -8.48 -8.57 1.50
CA SER A 171 -7.21 -8.15 2.07
C SER A 171 -6.05 -9.09 1.73
N THR A 172 -6.30 -10.39 1.57
CA THR A 172 -5.26 -11.43 1.47
C THR A 172 -5.35 -12.29 0.21
N GLY A 173 -6.47 -12.26 -0.52
CA GLY A 173 -6.80 -13.18 -1.61
C GLY A 173 -7.38 -14.51 -1.16
N PHE A 174 -7.48 -14.78 0.15
CA PHE A 174 -7.97 -16.03 0.71
C PHE A 174 -9.10 -15.79 1.71
N VAL A 175 -10.09 -16.68 1.73
CA VAL A 175 -11.16 -16.63 2.74
C VAL A 175 -10.69 -17.07 4.13
N ALA A 176 -9.64 -17.91 4.15
CA ALA A 176 -9.06 -18.46 5.37
C ALA A 176 -8.08 -17.47 6.01
N ASP A 177 -7.92 -17.59 7.33
CA ASP A 177 -6.98 -16.78 8.11
C ASP A 177 -5.52 -17.19 7.86
N GLY A 178 -4.59 -16.32 8.29
CA GLY A 178 -3.15 -16.61 8.31
C GLY A 178 -2.38 -16.21 7.06
N PHE A 179 -3.06 -15.70 6.02
CA PHE A 179 -2.41 -15.19 4.83
C PHE A 179 -1.99 -13.71 5.00
N PRO A 180 -0.87 -13.30 4.40
CA PRO A 180 -0.42 -11.91 4.47
C PRO A 180 -1.38 -10.99 3.72
N SER A 181 -1.65 -9.84 4.33
CA SER A 181 -2.41 -8.75 3.69
C SER A 181 -1.66 -8.14 2.51
N ILE A 182 -2.39 -7.45 1.63
CA ILE A 182 -1.82 -6.72 0.49
C ILE A 182 -0.74 -5.72 0.93
N GLY A 183 -0.96 -5.00 2.04
CA GLY A 183 0.02 -4.06 2.58
C GLY A 183 1.30 -4.74 3.08
N ALA A 184 1.16 -5.92 3.71
CA ALA A 184 2.31 -6.72 4.13
C ALA A 184 3.11 -7.25 2.93
N TRP A 185 2.45 -7.69 1.85
CA TRP A 185 3.11 -8.10 0.61
C TRP A 185 3.86 -6.95 -0.05
N VAL A 186 3.25 -5.77 -0.15
CA VAL A 186 3.88 -4.57 -0.71
C VAL A 186 5.12 -4.19 0.11
N THR A 187 4.99 -4.19 1.44
CA THR A 187 6.08 -3.89 2.36
C THR A 187 7.21 -4.92 2.29
N TYR A 188 6.87 -6.20 2.20
CA TYR A 188 7.85 -7.26 2.01
C TYR A 188 8.61 -7.12 0.69
N ALA A 189 7.91 -6.79 -0.39
CA ALA A 189 8.52 -6.64 -1.70
C ALA A 189 9.39 -5.39 -1.81
N LEU A 190 8.87 -4.24 -1.39
CA LEU A 190 9.46 -2.93 -1.70
C LEU A 190 10.17 -2.26 -0.50
N GLY A 191 9.89 -2.69 0.73
CA GLY A 191 10.40 -2.02 1.92
C GLY A 191 9.79 -0.62 2.08
N THR A 192 10.55 0.29 2.67
CA THR A 192 10.16 1.69 2.88
C THR A 192 11.37 2.61 2.71
N GLU A 193 11.14 3.78 2.12
CA GLU A 193 12.12 4.86 2.09
C GLU A 193 12.19 5.58 3.46
N ASN A 194 11.14 5.48 4.26
CA ASN A 194 11.04 6.06 5.60
C ASN A 194 11.58 5.07 6.65
N GLN A 195 12.57 5.50 7.43
CA GLN A 195 13.18 4.70 8.51
C GLN A 195 12.68 5.09 9.92
N ASP A 196 11.89 6.16 10.01
CA ASP A 196 11.43 6.76 11.27
C ASP A 196 9.96 6.38 11.58
N LEU A 197 9.19 5.97 10.58
CA LEU A 197 7.79 5.53 10.72
C LEU A 197 7.57 4.11 10.19
N PRO A 198 6.51 3.41 10.65
CA PRO A 198 6.14 2.12 10.10
C PRO A 198 5.87 2.19 8.60
N ALA A 199 6.37 1.20 7.85
CA ALA A 199 6.17 1.10 6.40
C ALA A 199 4.71 0.84 6.02
N PHE A 200 3.97 0.17 6.90
CA PHE A 200 2.57 -0.18 6.70
C PHE A 200 1.77 0.26 7.91
N VAL A 201 0.93 1.28 7.70
CA VAL A 201 0.04 1.82 8.72
C VAL A 201 -1.39 1.42 8.40
N ALA A 202 -2.09 0.87 9.39
CA ALA A 202 -3.51 0.64 9.34
C ALA A 202 -4.23 1.72 10.16
N ILE A 203 -5.22 2.39 9.58
CA ILE A 203 -5.98 3.44 10.27
C ILE A 203 -7.41 2.94 10.43
N PRO A 204 -7.77 2.29 11.55
CA PRO A 204 -9.14 1.88 11.81
C PRO A 204 -10.06 3.08 11.98
N ASP A 205 -11.33 2.88 11.61
CA ASP A 205 -12.39 3.85 11.88
C ASP A 205 -12.67 3.92 13.39
N PRO A 206 -12.84 5.11 13.99
CA PRO A 206 -13.08 5.22 15.43
C PRO A 206 -14.40 4.57 15.88
N ARG A 207 -15.35 4.34 14.96
CA ARG A 207 -16.63 3.68 15.23
C ARG A 207 -16.50 2.17 15.39
N GLY A 208 -15.40 1.57 14.93
CA GLY A 208 -15.18 0.14 15.05
C GLY A 208 -14.14 -0.42 14.09
N ILE A 209 -13.64 -1.60 14.45
CA ILE A 209 -12.70 -2.38 13.66
C ILE A 209 -13.49 -3.29 12.71
N PRO A 210 -13.03 -3.54 11.47
CA PRO A 210 -13.63 -4.54 10.57
C PRO A 210 -13.74 -5.92 11.22
N GLN A 211 -14.65 -6.78 10.74
CA GLN A 211 -14.89 -8.10 11.37
C GLN A 211 -13.67 -9.03 11.33
N ALA A 212 -12.91 -9.01 10.24
CA ALA A 212 -11.65 -9.73 10.11
C ALA A 212 -10.50 -9.09 10.91
N SER A 213 -10.74 -7.92 11.52
CA SER A 213 -9.82 -7.27 12.45
C SER A 213 -8.40 -7.18 11.89
N VAL A 214 -7.41 -7.60 12.67
CA VAL A 214 -5.98 -7.58 12.34
C VAL A 214 -5.63 -8.30 11.05
N ASN A 215 -6.44 -9.25 10.57
CA ASN A 215 -6.17 -9.95 9.31
C ASN A 215 -6.15 -9.00 8.11
N ASN A 216 -6.87 -7.88 8.18
CA ASN A 216 -6.87 -6.87 7.12
C ASN A 216 -5.48 -6.21 6.94
N TRP A 217 -4.61 -6.28 7.94
CA TRP A 217 -3.26 -5.73 7.90
C TRP A 217 -2.20 -6.65 8.51
N ALA A 218 -2.47 -7.96 8.54
CA ALA A 218 -1.57 -8.95 9.12
C ALA A 218 -0.38 -9.25 8.20
N ALA A 219 0.77 -9.57 8.81
CA ALA A 219 1.93 -10.12 8.12
C ALA A 219 1.72 -11.58 7.70
N GLY A 220 0.80 -12.32 8.33
CA GLY A 220 0.64 -13.75 8.10
C GLY A 220 1.95 -14.50 8.35
N PHE A 221 2.40 -15.27 7.36
CA PHE A 221 3.67 -16.00 7.39
C PHE A 221 4.89 -15.19 6.92
N LEU A 222 4.72 -13.91 6.54
CA LEU A 222 5.85 -13.04 6.22
C LEU A 222 6.59 -12.61 7.49
N PRO A 223 7.84 -12.12 7.37
CA PRO A 223 8.59 -11.62 8.52
C PRO A 223 7.77 -10.59 9.32
N ALA A 224 7.81 -10.69 10.65
CA ALA A 224 7.00 -9.89 11.57
C ALA A 224 7.14 -8.36 11.37
N VAL A 225 8.28 -7.91 10.83
CA VAL A 225 8.52 -6.50 10.48
C VAL A 225 7.59 -5.95 9.39
N THR A 226 6.89 -6.82 8.65
CA THR A 226 5.90 -6.43 7.62
C THR A 226 4.48 -6.27 8.19
N GLN A 227 4.30 -6.48 9.50
CA GLN A 227 3.02 -6.33 10.17
C GLN A 227 2.53 -4.88 10.11
N GLY A 228 1.28 -4.68 9.70
CA GLY A 228 0.66 -3.37 9.73
C GLY A 228 0.54 -2.86 11.17
N THR A 229 0.92 -1.59 11.36
CA THR A 229 0.84 -0.93 12.66
C THR A 229 -0.45 -0.12 12.74
N PRO A 230 -1.39 -0.44 13.65
CA PRO A 230 -2.62 0.32 13.80
C PRO A 230 -2.34 1.68 14.44
N PHE A 231 -2.77 2.76 13.79
CA PHE A 231 -2.72 4.11 14.34
C PHE A 231 -4.09 4.52 14.84
N ASN A 232 -4.15 5.18 16.00
CA ASN A 232 -5.40 5.72 16.49
C ASN A 232 -5.84 6.91 15.62
N SER A 233 -7.09 6.88 15.16
CA SER A 233 -7.74 7.97 14.41
C SER A 233 -8.49 8.95 15.32
N SER A 234 -8.57 8.67 16.62
CA SER A 234 -9.13 9.54 17.65
C SER A 234 -8.05 10.50 18.16
N GLN A 235 -8.24 11.80 17.93
CA GLN A 235 -7.53 12.85 18.67
C GLN A 235 -8.38 13.35 19.84
#